data_AF-A0A9D1AIH8-F1
#
_entry.id   AF-A0A9D1AIH8-F1
#
_cell.length_a   1.000
_cell.length_b   1.000
_cell.length_c   1.000
_cell.angle_alpha   90.00
_cell.angle_beta   90.00
_cell.angle_gamma   90.00
#
_symmetry.space_group_name_H-M   'P 1'
#
loop_
_entity.id
_entity.type
_entity.pdbx_description
1 polymer ?
#
loop_
_entity_poly.entity_id
_entity_poly.type
_entity_poly.pdbx_seq_one_letter_code
_entity_poly.pdbx_strand_id
1 'polypeptide(L)'
;MKKIISGKRYDTDSAKLIGGWDENLLNDLFYTGENLYRKRTGEFFLHCFGGAKTRFARQIDGDRWTGGEEIIPLSEESAREWAEKNLNADEYEAAFNVQEGRIIRSVSLTERAAEKAESDAKENGLNFSAYIEKLIMKG
;
A
#
# COMPACT_ATOMS: atom_id res chain seq x y z
N MET A 1 -4.09 8.11 9.74
CA MET A 1 -5.41 7.44 9.64
C MET A 1 -5.27 5.93 9.79
N LYS A 2 -6.17 5.28 10.53
CA LYS A 2 -6.17 3.83 10.78
C LYS A 2 -7.58 3.25 10.68
N LYS A 3 -7.75 2.13 9.96
CA LYS A 3 -9.06 1.47 9.75
C LYS A 3 -8.91 -0.06 9.65
N ILE A 4 -9.93 -0.79 10.08
CA ILE A 4 -10.08 -2.22 9.80
C ILE A 4 -11.08 -2.38 8.66
N ILE A 5 -10.67 -3.05 7.57
CA ILE A 5 -11.53 -3.32 6.42
C ILE A 5 -11.40 -4.81 6.09
N SER A 6 -12.52 -5.54 6.10
CA SER A 6 -12.57 -6.99 5.85
C SER A 6 -11.58 -7.80 6.70
N GLY A 7 -11.49 -7.46 8.00
CA GLY A 7 -10.59 -8.11 8.95
C GLY A 7 -9.10 -7.73 8.83
N LYS A 8 -8.74 -6.88 7.87
CA LYS A 8 -7.35 -6.42 7.66
C LYS A 8 -7.16 -5.01 8.21
N ARG A 9 -6.02 -4.77 8.87
CA ARG A 9 -5.59 -3.45 9.35
C ARG A 9 -4.93 -2.65 8.24
N TYR A 10 -5.37 -1.40 8.09
CA TYR A 10 -4.78 -0.37 7.25
C TYR A 10 -4.43 0.81 8.14
N ASP A 11 -3.19 1.26 8.05
CA ASP A 11 -2.61 2.18 9.03
C ASP A 11 -1.48 2.96 8.35
N THR A 12 -1.72 4.25 8.15
CA THR A 12 -0.79 5.17 7.47
C THR A 12 0.54 5.32 8.22
N ASP A 13 0.56 5.11 9.53
CA ASP A 13 1.74 5.35 10.37
C ASP A 13 2.72 4.16 10.30
N SER A 14 2.19 2.97 10.02
CA SER A 14 2.99 1.73 9.91
C SER A 14 3.32 1.32 8.47
N ALA A 15 2.61 1.89 7.49
CA ALA A 15 2.78 1.61 6.07
C ALA A 15 3.83 2.55 5.44
N LYS A 16 4.44 2.12 4.34
CA LYS A 16 5.35 2.95 3.57
C LYS A 16 4.55 3.85 2.64
N LEU A 17 4.70 5.17 2.76
CA LEU A 17 4.21 6.11 1.76
C LEU A 17 4.98 5.90 0.45
N ILE A 18 4.25 5.72 -0.63
CA ILE A 18 4.80 5.53 -1.97
C ILE A 18 4.86 6.87 -2.71
N GLY A 19 3.76 7.62 -2.67
CA GLY A 19 3.63 8.93 -3.28
C GLY A 19 2.23 9.47 -3.06
N GLY A 20 2.02 10.74 -3.40
CA GLY A 20 0.77 11.44 -3.19
C GLY A 20 0.50 12.44 -4.29
N TRP A 21 -0.77 12.71 -4.53
CA TRP A 21 -1.19 13.89 -5.28
C TRP A 21 -2.20 14.67 -4.46
N ASP A 22 -2.23 15.97 -4.69
CA ASP A 22 -3.20 16.87 -4.10
C ASP A 22 -3.56 17.99 -5.08
N GLU A 23 -4.70 18.61 -4.82
CA GLU A 23 -5.21 19.73 -5.58
C GLU A 23 -5.90 20.71 -4.63
N ASN A 24 -5.83 22.00 -4.97
CA ASN A 24 -6.51 23.08 -4.25
C ASN A 24 -6.12 23.22 -2.76
N LEU A 25 -4.87 22.91 -2.40
CA LEU A 25 -4.34 23.00 -1.03
C LEU A 25 -4.50 24.37 -0.35
N LEU A 26 -4.59 25.46 -1.12
CA LEU A 26 -4.79 26.81 -0.59
C LEU A 26 -6.24 27.09 -0.15
N ASN A 27 -7.15 26.15 -0.39
CA ASN A 27 -8.56 26.32 -0.09
C ASN A 27 -9.08 25.18 0.79
N ASP A 28 -9.14 25.45 2.10
CA ASP A 28 -9.56 24.50 3.14
C ASP A 28 -10.95 23.86 2.91
N LEU A 29 -11.81 24.46 2.08
CA LEU A 29 -13.10 23.88 1.73
C LEU A 29 -13.03 22.90 0.56
N PHE A 30 -12.13 23.11 -0.38
CA PHE A 30 -12.09 22.41 -1.67
C PHE A 30 -10.83 21.56 -1.88
N TYR A 31 -9.85 21.60 -0.96
CA TYR A 31 -8.66 20.77 -1.08
C TYR A 31 -9.04 19.30 -1.17
N THR A 32 -8.35 18.56 -2.03
CA THR A 32 -8.50 17.12 -2.17
C THR A 32 -7.13 16.51 -2.39
N GLY A 33 -6.94 15.27 -1.96
CA GLY A 33 -5.70 14.56 -2.23
C GLY A 33 -5.81 13.09 -1.92
N GLU A 34 -4.85 12.36 -2.44
CA GLU A 34 -4.75 10.92 -2.27
C GLU A 34 -3.28 10.55 -2.07
N ASN A 35 -3.03 9.71 -1.06
CA ASN A 35 -1.72 9.17 -0.77
C ASN A 35 -1.75 7.66 -0.96
N LEU A 36 -0.85 7.12 -1.78
CA LEU A 36 -0.68 5.69 -1.98
C LEU A 36 0.30 5.14 -0.94
N TYR A 37 -0.14 4.11 -0.22
CA TYR A 37 0.65 3.41 0.79
C TYR A 37 0.83 1.94 0.44
N ARG A 38 1.97 1.39 0.84
CA ARG A 38 2.27 -0.04 0.79
C ARG A 38 2.48 -0.58 2.21
N LYS A 39 1.69 -1.57 2.59
CA LYS A 39 1.86 -2.31 3.86
C LYS A 39 3.14 -3.13 3.82
N ARG A 40 3.64 -3.51 5.01
CA ARG A 40 4.75 -4.48 5.15
C ARG A 40 4.42 -5.84 4.52
N THR A 41 3.14 -6.20 4.47
CA THR A 41 2.64 -7.42 3.81
C THR A 41 2.66 -7.36 2.28
N GLY A 42 2.97 -6.21 1.69
CA GLY A 42 2.94 -5.96 0.23
C GLY A 42 1.61 -5.44 -0.30
N GLU A 43 0.54 -5.45 0.50
CA GLU A 43 -0.77 -4.92 0.11
C GLU A 43 -0.76 -3.38 -0.02
N PHE A 44 -1.50 -2.86 -0.99
CA PHE A 44 -1.59 -1.42 -1.26
C PHE A 44 -2.92 -0.85 -0.77
N PHE A 45 -2.93 0.44 -0.43
CA PHE A 45 -4.16 1.18 -0.15
C PHE A 45 -3.97 2.67 -0.38
N LEU A 46 -5.05 3.35 -0.74
CA LEU A 46 -5.11 4.80 -0.77
C LEU A 46 -5.64 5.33 0.55
N HIS A 47 -5.01 6.41 1.01
CA HIS A 47 -5.60 7.34 1.96
C HIS A 47 -6.07 8.56 1.17
N CYS A 48 -7.37 8.66 0.99
CA CYS A 48 -8.00 9.79 0.32
C CYS A 48 -8.47 10.80 1.36
N PHE A 49 -8.36 12.09 1.07
CA PHE A 49 -8.76 13.15 2.00
C PHE A 49 -9.23 14.39 1.25
N GLY A 50 -10.07 15.19 1.89
CA GLY A 50 -10.46 16.48 1.33
C GLY A 50 -11.35 17.32 2.24
N GLY A 51 -11.53 18.58 1.83
CA GLY A 51 -12.28 19.60 2.56
C GLY A 51 -13.80 19.41 2.56
N ALA A 52 -14.50 20.27 3.29
CA ALA A 52 -15.93 20.17 3.56
C ALA A 52 -16.85 20.32 2.33
N LYS A 53 -16.31 20.73 1.17
CA LYS A 53 -17.03 20.82 -0.11
C LYS A 53 -16.53 19.81 -1.15
N THR A 54 -15.89 18.74 -0.72
CA THR A 54 -15.41 17.66 -1.60
C THR A 54 -16.22 16.38 -1.43
N ARG A 55 -15.95 15.38 -2.28
CA ARG A 55 -16.55 14.04 -2.15
C ARG A 55 -16.23 13.34 -0.83
N PHE A 56 -15.20 13.81 -0.12
CA PHE A 56 -14.77 13.26 1.16
C PHE A 56 -15.39 13.96 2.37
N ALA A 57 -16.23 14.99 2.13
CA ALA A 57 -16.89 15.72 3.19
C ALA A 57 -17.77 14.81 4.06
N ARG A 58 -17.79 15.08 5.36
CA ARG A 58 -18.63 14.37 6.34
C ARG A 58 -19.54 15.35 7.06
N GLN A 59 -20.81 14.99 7.19
CA GLN A 59 -21.77 15.75 7.96
C GLN A 59 -21.54 15.51 9.46
N ILE A 60 -21.49 16.60 10.24
CA ILE A 60 -21.32 16.51 11.70
C ILE A 60 -22.65 16.79 12.41
N ASP A 61 -23.37 17.83 11.99
CA ASP A 61 -24.64 18.24 12.62
C ASP A 61 -25.43 19.19 11.70
N GLY A 62 -26.68 18.84 11.38
CA GLY A 62 -27.54 19.65 10.50
C GLY A 62 -26.83 20.05 9.21
N ASP A 63 -26.76 21.35 8.92
CA ASP A 63 -26.09 21.88 7.72
C ASP A 63 -24.55 22.04 7.87
N ARG A 64 -23.96 21.52 8.96
CA ARG A 64 -22.51 21.61 9.20
C ARG A 64 -21.78 20.39 8.65
N TRP A 65 -20.88 20.66 7.72
CA TRP A 65 -19.99 19.69 7.08
C TRP A 65 -18.54 19.98 7.43
N THR A 66 -17.74 18.93 7.57
CA THR A 66 -16.28 19.00 7.71
C THR A 66 -15.60 18.27 6.57
N GLY A 67 -14.32 18.57 6.35
CA GLY A 67 -13.46 17.71 5.57
C GLY A 67 -13.38 16.31 6.18
N GLY A 68 -13.11 15.32 5.35
CA GLY A 68 -13.03 13.94 5.75
C GLY A 68 -11.97 13.18 4.99
N GLU A 69 -11.81 11.93 5.39
CA GLU A 69 -10.80 11.03 4.86
C GLU A 69 -11.35 9.62 4.70
N GLU A 70 -10.75 8.83 3.82
CA GLU A 70 -11.15 7.45 3.59
C GLU A 70 -9.92 6.59 3.32
N ILE A 71 -10.02 5.29 3.66
CA ILE A 71 -9.04 4.29 3.26
C ILE A 71 -9.70 3.37 2.24
N ILE A 72 -9.08 3.24 1.07
CA ILE A 72 -9.51 2.36 -0.02
C ILE A 72 -8.41 1.32 -0.26
N PRO A 73 -8.62 0.05 0.11
CA PRO A 73 -7.71 -1.03 -0.26
C PRO A 73 -7.61 -1.18 -1.78
N LEU A 74 -6.39 -1.38 -2.28
CA LEU A 74 -6.15 -1.58 -3.71
C LEU A 74 -5.50 -2.93 -4.00
N SER A 75 -5.80 -3.48 -5.18
CA SER A 75 -4.96 -4.51 -5.79
C SER A 75 -3.63 -3.88 -6.25
N GLU A 76 -2.62 -4.72 -6.50
CA GLU A 76 -1.36 -4.24 -7.04
C GLU A 76 -1.54 -3.59 -8.43
N GLU A 77 -2.40 -4.15 -9.27
CA GLU A 77 -2.74 -3.59 -10.59
C GLU A 77 -3.35 -2.18 -10.47
N SER A 78 -4.37 -2.00 -9.63
CA SER A 78 -4.97 -0.68 -9.41
C SER A 78 -3.99 0.32 -8.77
N ALA A 79 -3.07 -0.16 -7.94
CA ALA A 79 -2.02 0.69 -7.38
C ALA A 79 -1.03 1.16 -8.46
N ARG A 80 -0.69 0.30 -9.42
CA ARG A 80 0.17 0.67 -10.57
C ARG A 80 -0.53 1.68 -11.47
N GLU A 81 -1.79 1.44 -11.83
CA GLU A 81 -2.57 2.39 -12.63
C GLU A 81 -2.70 3.76 -11.96
N TRP A 82 -2.89 3.78 -10.63
CA TRP A 82 -2.92 5.01 -9.88
C TRP A 82 -1.56 5.71 -9.92
N ALA A 83 -0.47 4.97 -9.74
CA ALA A 83 0.87 5.54 -9.73
C ALA A 83 1.27 6.08 -11.11
N GLU A 84 0.94 5.40 -12.20
CA GLU A 84 1.18 5.89 -13.58
C GLU A 84 0.50 7.21 -13.88
N LYS A 85 -0.68 7.46 -13.27
CA LYS A 85 -1.45 8.68 -13.49
C LYS A 85 -0.95 9.85 -12.64
N ASN A 86 -0.42 9.57 -11.45
CA ASN A 86 -0.23 10.59 -10.41
C ASN A 86 1.25 10.80 -10.01
N LEU A 87 2.10 9.80 -10.22
CA LEU A 87 3.52 9.85 -9.84
C LEU A 87 4.41 10.02 -11.06
N ASN A 88 5.63 10.49 -10.83
CA ASN A 88 6.66 10.50 -11.88
C ASN A 88 7.32 9.11 -12.03
N ALA A 89 8.16 8.95 -13.07
CA ALA A 89 8.81 7.69 -13.39
C ALA A 89 9.70 7.17 -12.25
N ASP A 90 10.49 8.04 -11.62
CA ASP A 90 11.40 7.64 -10.53
C ASP A 90 10.62 7.14 -9.30
N GLU A 91 9.53 7.82 -8.96
CA GLU A 91 8.62 7.43 -7.88
C GLU A 91 7.94 6.08 -8.16
N TYR A 92 7.45 5.89 -9.40
CA TYR A 92 6.84 4.63 -9.83
C TYR A 92 7.84 3.46 -9.75
N GLU A 93 9.05 3.65 -10.28
CA GLU A 93 10.09 2.61 -10.26
C GLU A 93 10.49 2.24 -8.83
N ALA A 94 10.67 3.24 -7.95
CA ALA A 94 10.97 3.02 -6.54
C ALA A 94 9.80 2.32 -5.79
N ALA A 95 8.56 2.55 -6.24
CA ALA A 95 7.36 1.96 -5.65
C ALA A 95 7.22 0.46 -5.96
N PHE A 96 7.39 0.10 -7.22
CA PHE A 96 7.09 -1.23 -7.72
C PHE A 96 8.31 -2.09 -8.01
N ASN A 97 9.52 -1.49 -7.91
CA ASN A 97 10.81 -2.16 -7.98
C ASN A 97 10.81 -3.23 -9.08
N VAL A 98 10.61 -2.79 -10.32
CA VAL A 98 10.46 -3.64 -11.50
C VAL A 98 11.76 -4.43 -11.71
N GLN A 99 11.92 -5.54 -10.99
CA GLN A 99 12.82 -6.60 -11.38
C GLN A 99 12.05 -7.38 -12.45
N GLU A 100 12.31 -7.08 -13.72
CA GLU A 100 11.76 -7.83 -14.85
C GLU A 100 11.81 -9.34 -14.56
N GLY A 101 10.67 -10.01 -14.71
CA GLY A 101 10.56 -11.47 -14.55
C GLY A 101 10.32 -12.00 -13.13
N ARG A 102 10.17 -11.16 -12.10
CA ARG A 102 9.80 -11.61 -10.74
C ARG A 102 8.40 -11.19 -10.33
N ILE A 103 7.61 -12.14 -9.82
CA ILE A 103 6.25 -11.93 -9.34
C ILE A 103 6.21 -12.10 -7.82
N ILE A 104 5.73 -11.10 -7.08
CA ILE A 104 5.54 -11.19 -5.62
C ILE A 104 4.21 -11.91 -5.33
N ARG A 105 4.25 -12.89 -4.41
CA ARG A 105 3.07 -13.60 -3.90
C ARG A 105 3.15 -13.69 -2.38
N SER A 106 2.09 -13.27 -1.68
CA SER A 106 1.99 -13.41 -0.22
C SER A 106 1.48 -14.80 0.14
N VAL A 107 2.13 -15.48 1.08
CA VAL A 107 1.70 -16.77 1.63
C VAL A 107 1.66 -16.69 3.16
N SER A 108 0.78 -17.47 3.78
CA SER A 108 0.74 -17.64 5.23
C SER A 108 1.50 -18.89 5.61
N LEU A 109 2.47 -18.76 6.52
CA LEU A 109 3.30 -19.85 7.03
C LEU A 109 3.18 -19.91 8.55
N THR A 110 3.40 -21.08 9.13
CA THR A 110 3.62 -21.18 10.58
C THR A 110 4.97 -20.55 10.94
N GLU A 111 5.10 -20.04 12.16
CA GLU A 111 6.36 -19.46 12.67
C GLU A 111 7.54 -20.42 12.47
N ARG A 112 7.36 -21.68 12.87
CA ARG A 112 8.36 -22.75 12.68
C ARG A 112 8.77 -22.96 11.21
N ALA A 113 7.83 -22.84 10.27
CA ALA A 113 8.14 -23.01 8.85
C ALA A 113 8.92 -21.80 8.29
N ALA A 114 8.56 -20.59 8.72
CA ALA A 114 9.27 -19.38 8.35
C ALA A 114 10.71 -19.39 8.90
N GLU A 115 10.88 -19.66 10.20
CA GLU A 115 12.20 -19.74 10.86
C GLU A 115 13.10 -20.79 10.19
N LYS A 116 12.55 -21.97 9.91
CA LYS A 116 13.29 -23.02 9.23
C LYS A 116 13.75 -22.57 7.84
N ALA A 117 12.85 -21.99 7.04
CA ALA A 117 13.20 -21.52 5.71
C ALA A 117 14.26 -20.39 5.75
N GLU A 118 14.21 -19.51 6.74
CA GLU A 118 15.25 -18.48 6.95
C GLU A 118 16.60 -19.07 7.37
N SER A 119 16.60 -20.06 8.27
CA SER A 119 17.83 -20.76 8.69
C SER A 119 18.47 -21.48 7.51
N ASP A 120 17.68 -22.30 6.80
CA ASP A 120 18.16 -23.06 5.65
C ASP A 120 18.65 -22.13 4.52
N ALA A 121 17.97 -21.00 4.28
CA ALA A 121 18.41 -20.01 3.31
C ALA A 121 19.81 -19.47 3.63
N LYS A 122 20.06 -19.11 4.91
CA LYS A 122 21.37 -18.65 5.37
C LYS A 122 22.45 -19.71 5.20
N GLU A 123 22.16 -20.96 5.60
CA GLU A 123 23.09 -22.09 5.43
C GLU A 123 23.43 -22.35 3.95
N ASN A 124 22.49 -22.10 3.04
CA ASN A 124 22.68 -22.22 1.60
C ASN A 124 23.28 -20.96 0.95
N GLY A 125 23.56 -19.90 1.72
CA GLY A 125 24.03 -18.61 1.19
C GLY A 125 23.01 -17.89 0.29
N LEU A 126 21.72 -18.22 0.44
CA LEU A 126 20.62 -17.67 -0.35
C LEU A 126 19.83 -16.66 0.46
N ASN A 127 19.19 -15.71 -0.21
CA ASN A 127 18.11 -14.95 0.40
C ASN A 127 16.83 -15.78 0.45
N PHE A 128 15.88 -15.39 1.30
CA PHE A 128 14.63 -16.12 1.52
C PHE A 128 13.88 -16.41 0.21
N SER A 129 13.74 -15.43 -0.68
CA SER A 129 13.04 -15.60 -1.96
C SER A 129 13.71 -16.63 -2.86
N ALA A 130 15.04 -16.60 -2.97
CA ALA A 130 15.81 -17.55 -3.78
C ALA A 130 15.76 -18.97 -3.20
N TYR A 131 15.72 -19.10 -1.87
CA TYR A 131 15.55 -20.40 -1.22
C TYR A 131 14.17 -20.99 -1.48
N ILE A 132 13.10 -20.19 -1.34
CA ILE A 132 11.74 -20.62 -1.66
C ILE A 132 11.60 -21.02 -3.14
N GLU A 133 12.16 -20.24 -4.06
CA GLU A 133 12.17 -20.56 -5.49
C GLU A 133 12.89 -21.89 -5.76
N LYS A 134 14.05 -22.12 -5.13
CA LYS A 134 14.78 -23.39 -5.20
C LYS A 134 13.94 -24.57 -4.69
N LEU A 135 13.15 -24.39 -3.63
CA LEU A 135 12.28 -25.44 -3.12
C LEU A 135 11.13 -25.77 -4.08
N ILE A 136 10.50 -24.75 -4.68
CA ILE A 136 9.40 -24.92 -5.63
C ILE A 136 9.89 -25.62 -6.90
N MET A 137 11.04 -25.21 -7.43
CA MET A 137 11.59 -25.75 -8.69
C MET A 137 12.26 -27.14 -8.53
N LYS A 138 12.49 -27.59 -7.30
CA LYS A 138 13.00 -28.94 -7.00
C LYS A 138 11.91 -29.96 -6.70
N GLY A 139 10.66 -29.51 -6.57
CA GLY A 139 9.49 -30.35 -6.29
C GLY A 139 8.92 -31.02 -7.54
#